data_AF-A0A523WB01-F1
#
_entry.id   AF-A0A523WB01-F1
#
_cell.length_a   1.000
_cell.length_b   1.000
_cell.length_c   1.000
_cell.angle_alpha   90.00
_cell.angle_beta   90.00
_cell.angle_gamma   90.00
#
_symmetry.space_group_name_H-M   'P 1'
#
loop_
_entity.id
_entity.type
_entity.pdbx_description
1 polymer ?
#
loop_
_entity_poly.entity_id
_entity_poly.type
_entity_poly.pdbx_seq_one_letter_code
_entity_poly.pdbx_strand_id
1 'polypeptide(L)'
;MGRGVEEGCDTILAVVDPTAEALMLAKILKETFQNLNKKFWLILNKAMPRITEPIKEKAKELNLEINGVIRFDEEIFESCMEGGLLNAKEALSDMEGILETIGLI
;
A
#
# COMPACT_ATOMS: atom_id res chain seq x y z
N MET A 1 -17.40 3.54 -9.10
CA MET A 1 -17.64 3.80 -10.54
C MET A 1 -17.14 5.19 -10.86
N GLY A 2 -16.15 5.34 -11.73
CA GLY A 2 -15.58 6.67 -11.98
C GLY A 2 -14.62 6.70 -13.15
N ARG A 3 -15.00 7.45 -14.19
CA ARG A 3 -14.20 7.85 -15.37
C ARG A 3 -13.61 6.73 -16.25
N GLY A 4 -13.84 5.45 -15.97
CA GLY A 4 -13.36 4.34 -16.81
C GLY A 4 -11.84 4.12 -16.74
N VAL A 5 -11.18 4.66 -15.72
CA VAL A 5 -9.72 4.50 -15.51
C VAL A 5 -9.38 3.02 -15.25
N GLU A 6 -10.31 2.30 -14.62
CA GLU A 6 -10.24 0.87 -14.35
C GLU A 6 -10.19 -0.01 -15.61
N GLU A 7 -10.73 0.46 -16.74
CA GLU A 7 -10.76 -0.31 -17.99
C GLU A 7 -9.40 -0.23 -18.70
N GLY A 8 -8.74 0.92 -18.59
CA GLY A 8 -7.47 1.21 -19.26
C GLY A 8 -6.20 0.82 -18.50
N CYS A 9 -6.28 0.42 -17.22
CA CYS A 9 -5.11 0.03 -16.44
C CYS A 9 -4.80 -1.46 -16.56
N ASP A 10 -3.53 -1.85 -16.54
CA ASP A 10 -3.11 -3.26 -16.47
C ASP A 10 -3.18 -3.83 -15.05
N THR A 11 -3.11 -2.94 -14.05
CA THR A 11 -2.86 -3.28 -12.66
C THR A 11 -3.41 -2.20 -11.74
N ILE A 12 -3.88 -2.61 -10.57
CA ILE A 12 -4.33 -1.76 -9.48
C ILE A 12 -3.30 -1.85 -8.35
N LEU A 13 -2.75 -0.71 -7.95
CA LEU A 13 -1.86 -0.58 -6.80
C LEU A 13 -2.59 0.20 -5.70
N ALA A 14 -3.01 -0.50 -4.66
CA ALA A 14 -3.67 0.09 -3.49
C ALA A 14 -2.63 0.34 -2.39
N VAL A 15 -2.53 1.58 -1.92
CA VAL A 15 -1.67 1.96 -0.79
C VAL A 15 -2.56 2.31 0.39
N VAL A 16 -2.38 1.64 1.53
CA VAL A 16 -3.25 1.79 2.70
C VAL A 16 -2.45 2.07 3.97
N ASP A 17 -2.96 2.96 4.81
CA ASP A 17 -2.45 3.11 6.18
C ASP A 17 -2.82 1.86 7.02
N PRO A 18 -2.12 1.59 8.14
CA PRO A 18 -2.25 0.32 8.88
C PRO A 18 -3.46 0.33 9.81
N THR A 19 -4.65 0.54 9.24
CA THR A 19 -5.92 0.61 9.95
C THR A 19 -6.90 -0.43 9.42
N ALA A 20 -7.77 -0.92 10.29
CA ALA A 20 -8.79 -1.89 9.91
C ALA A 20 -9.77 -1.35 8.86
N GLU A 21 -10.10 -0.07 8.94
CA GLU A 21 -10.96 0.62 7.98
C GLU A 21 -10.32 0.66 6.59
N ALA A 22 -9.03 1.02 6.50
CA ALA A 22 -8.33 1.06 5.23
C ALA A 22 -8.22 -0.33 4.58
N LEU A 23 -7.98 -1.39 5.38
CA LEU A 23 -8.05 -2.77 4.88
C LEU A 23 -9.45 -3.14 4.37
N MET A 24 -10.52 -2.73 5.06
CA MET A 24 -11.88 -2.98 4.59
C MET A 24 -12.17 -2.29 3.25
N LEU A 25 -11.70 -1.06 3.08
CA LEU A 25 -11.80 -0.34 1.80
C LEU A 25 -11.00 -1.03 0.70
N ALA A 26 -9.79 -1.52 1.00
CA ALA A 26 -9.00 -2.31 0.05
C ALA A 26 -9.70 -3.62 -0.36
N LYS A 27 -10.39 -4.30 0.57
CA LYS A 27 -11.21 -5.48 0.28
C LYS A 27 -12.34 -5.16 -0.70
N ILE A 28 -13.09 -4.10 -0.42
CA ILE A 28 -14.17 -3.64 -1.31
C ILE A 28 -13.60 -3.31 -2.70
N LEU A 29 -12.45 -2.66 -2.76
CA LEU A 29 -11.77 -2.33 -4.02
C LEU A 29 -11.39 -3.60 -4.80
N LYS A 30 -10.75 -4.57 -4.14
CA LYS A 30 -10.37 -5.86 -4.73
C LYS A 30 -11.58 -6.62 -5.27
N GLU A 31 -12.65 -6.73 -4.48
CA GLU A 31 -13.90 -7.41 -4.87
C GLU A 31 -14.58 -6.71 -6.05
N THR A 32 -14.58 -5.38 -6.08
CA THR A 32 -15.17 -4.58 -7.16
C THR A 32 -14.49 -4.85 -8.51
N PHE A 33 -13.17 -5.01 -8.51
CA PHE A 33 -12.37 -5.16 -9.74
C PHE A 33 -11.96 -6.60 -10.05
N GLN A 34 -12.38 -7.57 -9.24
CA GLN A 34 -12.06 -8.99 -9.45
C GLN A 34 -12.53 -9.49 -10.83
N ASN A 35 -13.66 -8.99 -11.32
CA ASN A 35 -14.22 -9.36 -12.63
C ASN A 35 -13.43 -8.80 -13.82
N LEU A 36 -12.56 -7.80 -13.61
CA LEU A 36 -11.73 -7.21 -14.66
C LEU A 36 -10.41 -7.99 -14.87
N ASN A 37 -10.17 -9.05 -14.09
CA ASN A 37 -8.98 -9.90 -14.13
C ASN A 37 -7.66 -9.11 -14.12
N LYS A 38 -7.64 -7.96 -13.42
CA LYS A 38 -6.46 -7.10 -13.27
C LYS A 38 -5.63 -7.57 -12.07
N LYS A 39 -4.31 -7.41 -12.15
CA LYS A 39 -3.44 -7.63 -10.98
C LYS A 39 -3.77 -6.60 -9.90
N PHE A 40 -3.86 -7.03 -8.66
CA PHE A 40 -4.13 -6.16 -7.51
C PHE A 40 -2.97 -6.28 -6.53
N TRP A 41 -2.24 -5.18 -6.34
CA TRP A 41 -1.16 -5.08 -5.37
C TRP A 41 -1.61 -4.23 -4.19
N LEU A 42 -1.39 -4.71 -2.97
CA LEU A 42 -1.68 -3.98 -1.74
C LEU A 42 -0.38 -3.67 -1.01
N ILE A 43 -0.12 -2.37 -0.83
CA ILE A 43 1.03 -1.86 -0.08
C ILE A 43 0.54 -1.28 1.23
N LEU A 44 1.11 -1.76 2.33
CA LEU A 44 0.86 -1.23 3.67
C LEU A 44 1.84 -0.07 3.94
N ASN A 45 1.34 1.13 4.08
CA ASN A 45 2.12 2.34 4.30
C ASN A 45 2.19 2.73 5.78
N LYS A 46 3.20 3.52 6.17
CA LYS A 46 3.40 4.07 7.52
C LYS A 46 3.38 2.99 8.60
N ALA A 47 3.86 1.79 8.28
CA ALA A 47 3.82 0.68 9.20
C ALA A 47 4.87 0.86 10.31
N MET A 48 4.43 0.83 11.57
CA MET A 48 5.34 0.79 12.70
C MET A 48 5.64 -0.68 13.06
N PRO A 49 6.84 -1.02 13.55
CA PRO A 49 7.20 -2.39 13.90
C PRO A 49 6.16 -3.09 14.80
N ARG A 50 5.65 -2.36 15.80
CA ARG A 50 4.66 -2.86 16.76
C ARG A 50 3.30 -3.26 16.18
N ILE A 51 2.90 -2.70 15.03
CA ILE A 51 1.58 -2.93 14.42
C ILE A 51 1.65 -3.74 13.12
N THR A 52 2.84 -3.98 12.59
CA THR A 52 3.03 -4.60 11.27
C THR A 52 2.53 -6.05 11.24
N GLU A 53 2.81 -6.85 12.25
CA GLU A 53 2.33 -8.24 12.28
C GLU A 53 0.82 -8.33 12.56
N PRO A 54 0.27 -7.63 13.58
CA PRO A 54 -1.18 -7.63 13.81
C PRO A 54 -2.01 -7.18 12.60
N ILE A 55 -1.55 -6.18 11.85
CA ILE A 55 -2.28 -5.70 10.67
C ILE A 55 -2.17 -6.66 9.49
N LYS A 56 -1.04 -7.39 9.35
CA LYS A 56 -0.88 -8.47 8.37
C LYS A 56 -1.82 -9.64 8.65
N GLU A 57 -1.96 -10.04 9.92
CA GLU A 57 -2.92 -11.07 10.32
C GLU A 57 -4.35 -10.65 9.96
N LYS A 58 -4.72 -9.40 10.28
CA LYS A 58 -6.04 -8.87 9.92
C LYS A 58 -6.28 -8.79 8.41
N ALA A 59 -5.25 -8.49 7.63
CA ALA A 59 -5.36 -8.54 6.17
C ALA A 59 -5.61 -9.97 5.67
N LYS A 60 -4.94 -10.98 6.24
CA LYS A 60 -5.16 -12.40 5.92
C LYS A 60 -6.61 -12.82 6.23
N GLU A 61 -7.16 -12.41 7.37
CA GLU A 61 -8.58 -12.66 7.73
C GLU A 61 -9.56 -12.08 6.69
N LEU A 62 -9.16 -11.00 6.02
CA LEU A 62 -9.94 -10.33 4.97
C LEU A 62 -9.66 -10.87 3.56
N ASN A 63 -8.89 -11.96 3.41
CA ASN A 63 -8.39 -12.48 2.14
C ASN A 63 -7.61 -11.44 1.30
N LEU A 64 -6.90 -10.55 2.00
CA LEU A 64 -5.98 -9.59 1.42
C LEU A 64 -4.54 -10.08 1.60
N GLU A 65 -3.78 -9.98 0.52
CA GLU A 65 -2.34 -10.25 0.53
C GLU A 65 -1.63 -8.89 0.54
N ILE A 66 -0.79 -8.64 1.52
CA ILE A 66 0.06 -7.43 1.56
C ILE A 66 1.34 -7.76 0.79
N ASN A 67 1.53 -7.12 -0.35
CA ASN A 67 2.65 -7.38 -1.25
C ASN A 67 3.88 -6.52 -0.95
N GLY A 68 3.72 -5.50 -0.13
CA GLY A 68 4.81 -4.62 0.29
C GLY A 68 4.46 -3.87 1.56
N VAL A 69 5.47 -3.50 2.32
CA VAL A 69 5.34 -2.70 3.52
C VAL A 69 6.32 -1.54 3.45
N ILE A 70 5.80 -0.32 3.53
CA ILE A 70 6.58 0.90 3.69
C ILE A 70 6.48 1.27 5.16
N ARG A 71 7.62 1.27 5.85
CA ARG A 71 7.70 1.63 7.26
C ARG A 71 7.38 3.10 7.46
N PHE A 72 6.90 3.43 8.66
CA PHE A 72 6.86 4.82 9.08
C PHE A 72 8.28 5.38 9.12
N ASP A 73 8.48 6.51 8.45
CA ASP A 73 9.77 7.18 8.34
C ASP A 73 9.64 8.58 8.95
N GLU A 74 10.40 8.81 10.01
CA GLU A 74 10.39 10.07 10.76
C GLU A 74 10.84 11.25 9.89
N GLU A 75 11.79 11.05 8.97
CA GLU A 75 12.28 12.11 8.08
C GLU A 75 11.21 12.55 7.09
N ILE A 76 10.40 11.60 6.60
CA ILE A 76 9.26 11.92 5.74
C ILE A 76 8.25 12.74 6.55
N PHE A 77 7.95 12.33 7.78
CA PHE A 77 7.00 13.02 8.63
C PHE A 77 7.45 14.46 8.94
N GLU A 78 8.70 14.64 9.39
CA GLU A 78 9.27 15.95 9.74
C GLU A 78 9.33 16.88 8.53
N SER A 79 9.89 16.41 7.41
CA SER A 79 10.00 17.22 6.20
C SER A 79 8.64 17.66 5.65
N CYS A 80 7.63 16.79 5.70
CA CYS A 80 6.26 17.11 5.29
C CYS A 80 5.58 18.07 6.28
N MET A 81 5.82 17.92 7.58
CA MET A 81 5.29 18.82 8.61
C MET A 81 5.84 20.24 8.47
N GLU A 82 7.14 20.37 8.16
CA GLU A 82 7.80 21.66 7.95
C GLU A 82 7.48 22.30 6.59
N GLY A 83 6.87 21.55 5.66
CA GLY A 83 6.62 21.99 4.28
C GLY A 83 7.91 22.10 3.45
N GLY A 84 8.96 21.38 3.84
CA GLY A 84 10.26 21.38 3.19
C GLY A 84 10.37 20.41 2.02
N LEU A 85 11.60 20.21 1.55
CA LEU A 85 11.91 19.15 0.58
C LEU A 85 11.72 17.78 1.24
N LEU A 86 11.02 16.87 0.55
CA LEU A 86 10.79 15.51 1.03
C LEU A 86 12.13 14.81 1.27
N ASN A 87 12.33 14.34 2.50
CA ASN A 87 13.47 13.52 2.89
C ASN A 87 12.98 12.13 3.30
N ALA A 88 13.71 11.08 2.94
CA ALA A 88 13.35 9.70 3.25
C ALA A 88 14.60 8.87 3.52
N LYS A 89 14.50 7.94 4.46
CA LYS A 89 15.53 6.96 4.81
C LYS A 89 14.99 5.55 4.57
N GLU A 90 14.44 4.93 5.61
CA GLU A 90 13.98 3.54 5.60
C GLU A 90 12.87 3.31 4.59
N ALA A 91 11.96 4.28 4.42
CA ALA A 91 10.87 4.17 3.46
C ALA A 91 11.36 4.16 2.00
N LEU A 92 12.51 4.77 1.71
CA LEU A 92 13.11 4.73 0.37
C LEU A 92 13.62 3.32 0.05
N SER A 93 14.36 2.71 0.98
CA SER A 93 14.83 1.32 0.85
C SER A 93 13.68 0.33 0.76
N ASP A 94 12.60 0.55 1.53
CA ASP A 94 11.39 -0.27 1.44
C ASP A 94 10.74 -0.17 0.06
N MET A 95 10.68 1.03 -0.51
CA MET A 95 10.12 1.27 -1.84
C MET A 95 10.95 0.59 -2.94
N GLU A 96 12.28 0.66 -2.86
CA GLU A 96 13.18 -0.04 -3.79
C GLU A 96 12.91 -1.56 -3.79
N GLY A 97 12.86 -2.18 -2.62
CA GLY A 97 12.56 -3.61 -2.50
C GLY A 97 11.16 -3.99 -3.00
N ILE A 98 10.17 -3.12 -2.82
CA ILE A 98 8.82 -3.33 -3.36
C ILE A 98 8.85 -3.28 -4.89
N LEU A 99 9.52 -2.29 -5.49
CA LEU A 99 9.61 -2.12 -6.94
C LEU A 99 10.29 -3.31 -7.63
N GLU A 100 11.36 -3.85 -7.04
CA GLU A 100 12.00 -5.09 -7.48
C GLU A 100 11.03 -6.28 -7.42
N THR A 101 10.30 -6.42 -6.31
CA THR A 101 9.34 -7.53 -6.10
C THR A 101 8.20 -7.52 -7.11
N ILE A 102 7.71 -6.34 -7.48
CA ILE A 102 6.62 -6.18 -8.46
C ILE A 102 7.13 -6.10 -9.91
N GLY A 103 8.44 -6.14 -10.14
CA GLY A 103 9.09 -6.20 -11.45
C GLY A 103 9.01 -4.90 -12.26
N LEU A 104 9.08 -3.75 -11.59
CA LEU A 104 9.07 -2.43 -12.23
C LEU A 104 10.47 -1.80 -12.40
N ILE A 105 11.48 -2.34 -11.72
CA ILE A 105 12.90 -2.00 -11.89
C ILE A 105 13.76 -3.26 -11.89
#